data_AF-A0A059X6H6-F1
#
_entry.id   AF-A0A059X6H6-F1
#
_cell.length_a   1.000
_cell.length_b   1.000
_cell.length_c   1.000
_cell.angle_alpha   90.00
_cell.angle_beta   90.00
_cell.angle_gamma   90.00
#
_symmetry.space_group_name_H-M   'P 1'
#
loop_
_entity.id
_entity.type
_entity.pdbx_description
1 polymer ?
#
loop_
_entity_poly.entity_id
_entity_poly.type
_entity_poly.pdbx_seq_one_letter_code
_entity_poly.pdbx_strand_id
1 'polypeptide(L)'
;MNAFVSAITRLRLAAVACELLIAGATVAAAAADSFPVTIRVDAAKTKGPLQPIWRFFGADEPNYAYLKNGRKLVGELGALKPKQVYFRTHNLLTSGDGTPALKWGSTGAYSEDADGRPVYDWAILDRIFDTY
;
A
#
# COMPACT_ATOMS: atom_id res chain seq x y z
N MET A 1 -61.85 -6.33 -20.67
CA MET A 1 -61.09 -5.60 -19.63
C MET A 1 -60.55 -6.53 -18.53
N ASN A 2 -61.34 -7.47 -18.00
CA ASN A 2 -60.94 -8.30 -16.84
C ASN A 2 -59.82 -9.34 -17.12
N ALA A 3 -59.74 -9.90 -18.32
CA ALA A 3 -58.72 -10.89 -18.67
C ALA A 3 -57.30 -10.28 -18.77
N PHE A 4 -57.21 -9.04 -19.27
CA PHE A 4 -55.94 -8.33 -19.46
C PHE A 4 -55.32 -7.89 -18.13
N VAL A 5 -56.15 -7.41 -17.20
CA VAL A 5 -55.73 -7.04 -15.83
C VAL A 5 -55.25 -8.28 -15.06
N SER A 6 -55.95 -9.42 -15.17
CA SER A 6 -55.56 -10.68 -14.53
C SER A 6 -54.21 -11.22 -15.04
N ALA A 7 -53.94 -11.10 -16.34
CA ALA A 7 -52.65 -11.49 -16.93
C ALA A 7 -51.49 -10.62 -16.44
N ILE A 8 -51.68 -9.29 -16.34
CA ILE A 8 -50.66 -8.37 -15.82
C ILE A 8 -50.38 -8.62 -14.34
N THR A 9 -51.41 -8.90 -13.54
CA THR A 9 -51.25 -9.22 -12.11
C THR A 9 -50.48 -10.53 -11.91
N ARG A 10 -50.78 -11.58 -12.70
CA ARG A 10 -50.05 -12.85 -12.67
C ARG A 10 -48.59 -12.70 -13.09
N LEU A 11 -48.31 -11.87 -14.10
CA LEU A 11 -46.95 -11.59 -14.56
C LEU A 11 -46.14 -10.80 -13.51
N ARG A 12 -46.78 -9.86 -12.80
CA ARG A 12 -46.17 -9.12 -11.69
C ARG A 12 -45.90 -10.00 -10.47
N LEU A 13 -46.81 -10.89 -10.11
CA LEU A 13 -46.58 -11.86 -9.01
C LEU A 13 -45.44 -12.83 -9.35
N ALA A 14 -45.36 -13.31 -10.60
CA ALA A 14 -44.27 -14.17 -11.05
C ALA A 14 -42.92 -13.45 -11.05
N ALA A 15 -42.87 -12.18 -11.47
CA ALA A 15 -41.65 -11.36 -11.45
C ALA A 15 -41.16 -11.09 -10.02
N VAL A 16 -42.07 -10.71 -9.10
CA VAL A 16 -41.74 -10.51 -7.68
C VAL A 16 -41.27 -11.81 -7.01
N ALA A 17 -41.90 -12.95 -7.32
CA ALA A 17 -41.44 -14.25 -6.83
C ALA A 17 -40.04 -14.62 -7.37
N CYS A 18 -39.74 -14.29 -8.63
CA CYS A 18 -38.42 -14.51 -9.23
C CYS A 18 -37.35 -13.61 -8.59
N GLU A 19 -37.66 -12.33 -8.34
CA GLU A 19 -36.76 -11.38 -7.65
C GLU A 19 -36.47 -11.82 -6.19
N LEU A 20 -37.50 -12.30 -5.47
CA LEU A 20 -37.34 -12.87 -4.12
C LEU A 20 -36.50 -14.16 -4.11
N LEU A 21 -36.65 -15.02 -5.12
CA LEU A 21 -35.84 -16.24 -5.26
C LEU A 21 -34.37 -15.92 -5.60
N ILE A 22 -34.12 -14.93 -6.46
CA ILE A 22 -32.77 -14.48 -6.81
C ILE A 22 -32.08 -13.80 -5.62
N ALA A 23 -32.80 -12.96 -4.86
CA ALA A 23 -32.27 -12.33 -3.64
C ALA A 23 -32.00 -13.34 -2.51
N GLY A 24 -32.80 -14.40 -2.39
CA GLY A 24 -32.56 -15.48 -1.42
C GLY A 24 -31.32 -16.32 -1.76
N ALA A 25 -31.09 -16.59 -3.05
CA ALA A 25 -29.94 -17.38 -3.51
C ALA A 25 -28.60 -16.63 -3.35
N THR A 26 -28.57 -15.30 -3.50
CA THR A 26 -27.35 -14.50 -3.34
C THR A 26 -26.92 -14.37 -1.87
N VAL A 27 -27.87 -14.34 -0.93
CA VAL A 27 -27.56 -14.32 0.52
C VAL A 27 -27.01 -15.67 1.00
N ALA A 28 -27.51 -16.79 0.48
CA ALA A 28 -27.02 -18.12 0.83
C ALA A 28 -25.59 -18.39 0.29
N ALA A 29 -25.25 -17.86 -0.89
CA ALA A 29 -23.90 -17.99 -1.46
C ALA A 29 -22.84 -17.17 -0.72
N ALA A 30 -23.23 -16.04 -0.09
CA ALA A 30 -22.31 -15.20 0.68
C ALA A 30 -21.91 -15.79 2.05
N ALA A 31 -22.65 -16.80 2.55
CA ALA A 31 -22.40 -17.40 3.86
C ALA A 31 -21.55 -18.69 3.82
N ALA A 32 -21.14 -19.15 2.62
CA ALA A 32 -20.65 -20.51 2.43
C ALA A 32 -19.18 -20.78 2.83
N ASP A 33 -18.36 -19.77 3.12
CA ASP A 33 -16.91 -19.98 3.32
C ASP A 33 -16.36 -19.50 4.69
N SER A 34 -17.17 -19.58 5.74
CA SER A 34 -16.67 -19.36 7.12
C SER A 34 -16.79 -20.63 7.96
N PHE A 35 -15.68 -21.01 8.60
CA PHE A 35 -15.64 -22.15 9.54
C PHE A 35 -14.83 -21.77 10.79
N PRO A 36 -15.13 -22.36 11.96
CA PRO A 36 -14.43 -22.02 13.19
C PRO A 36 -12.96 -22.47 13.14
N VAL A 37 -12.04 -21.55 13.42
CA VAL A 37 -10.61 -21.83 13.55
C VAL A 37 -10.18 -21.64 15.00
N THR A 38 -9.55 -22.64 15.61
CA THR A 38 -8.92 -22.54 16.93
C THR A 38 -7.40 -22.55 16.79
N ILE A 39 -6.72 -21.48 17.20
CA ILE A 39 -5.26 -21.40 17.22
C ILE A 39 -4.77 -21.62 18.65
N ARG A 40 -3.87 -22.60 18.86
CA ARG A 40 -3.21 -22.85 20.15
C ARG A 40 -1.71 -22.62 20.00
N VAL A 41 -1.14 -21.78 20.86
CA VAL A 41 0.29 -21.46 20.88
C VAL A 41 0.87 -21.87 22.23
N ASP A 42 1.89 -22.73 22.22
CA ASP A 42 2.65 -23.11 23.41
C ASP A 42 4.02 -22.41 23.37
N ALA A 43 4.14 -21.31 24.11
CA ALA A 43 5.35 -20.48 24.15
C ALA A 43 6.54 -21.17 24.86
N ALA A 44 6.34 -22.29 25.55
CA ALA A 44 7.41 -23.05 26.18
C ALA A 44 8.15 -23.98 25.20
N LYS A 45 7.61 -24.20 23.99
CA LYS A 45 8.18 -25.09 22.97
C LYS A 45 8.90 -24.32 21.87
N THR A 46 10.21 -24.20 21.98
CA THR A 46 11.06 -23.59 20.94
C THR A 46 11.19 -24.52 19.72
N LYS A 47 10.94 -24.02 18.50
CA LYS A 47 11.08 -24.77 17.24
C LYS A 47 12.32 -24.42 16.42
N GLY A 48 13.02 -23.34 16.77
CA GLY A 48 14.18 -22.83 16.04
C GLY A 48 14.16 -21.30 15.89
N PRO A 49 15.21 -20.70 15.31
CA PRO A 49 15.29 -19.26 15.11
C PRO A 49 14.34 -18.78 14.00
N LEU A 50 13.65 -17.66 14.24
CA LEU A 50 12.88 -16.96 13.21
C LEU A 50 13.81 -16.08 12.37
N GLN A 51 13.97 -16.41 11.09
CA GLN A 51 14.73 -15.57 10.17
C GLN A 51 13.94 -14.28 9.88
N PRO A 52 14.52 -13.10 10.11
CA PRO A 52 13.79 -11.84 10.03
C PRO A 52 13.77 -11.34 8.58
N ILE A 53 12.89 -11.92 7.77
CA ILE A 53 12.69 -11.59 6.35
C ILE A 53 11.86 -10.31 6.11
N TRP A 54 11.20 -9.81 7.15
CA TRP A 54 10.27 -8.67 7.11
C TRP A 54 10.94 -7.29 7.21
N ARG A 55 12.28 -7.23 7.28
CA ARG A 55 13.05 -6.03 7.66
C ARG A 55 13.33 -5.04 6.51
N PHE A 56 12.60 -5.13 5.40
CA PHE A 56 12.86 -4.36 4.19
C PHE A 56 11.64 -3.50 3.87
N PHE A 57 11.85 -2.19 3.80
CA PHE A 57 10.82 -1.22 3.46
C PHE A 57 11.29 -0.34 2.30
N GLY A 58 10.35 0.40 1.71
CA GLY A 58 10.71 1.34 0.67
C GLY A 58 9.59 2.31 0.30
N ALA A 59 9.96 3.30 -0.49
CA ALA A 59 9.07 4.31 -1.03
C ALA A 59 9.49 4.72 -2.44
N ASP A 60 8.52 5.15 -3.25
CA ASP A 60 8.78 5.64 -4.60
C ASP A 60 9.54 6.98 -4.58
N GLU A 61 9.02 7.95 -3.83
CA GLU A 61 9.54 9.32 -3.79
C GLU A 61 10.53 9.55 -2.64
N PRO A 62 11.83 9.78 -2.91
CA PRO A 62 12.84 9.95 -1.88
C PRO A 62 12.74 11.28 -1.11
N ASN A 63 12.27 12.36 -1.74
CA ASN A 63 12.28 13.69 -1.12
C ASN A 63 11.30 13.81 0.06
N TYR A 64 10.30 12.93 0.18
CA TYR A 64 9.44 12.88 1.36
C TYR A 64 10.13 12.33 2.61
N ALA A 65 11.26 11.61 2.48
CA ALA A 65 11.97 11.01 3.61
C ALA A 65 12.32 12.06 4.67
N TYR A 66 12.99 13.14 4.27
CA TYR A 66 13.40 14.21 5.16
C TYR A 66 12.26 15.19 5.52
N LEU A 67 11.00 14.92 5.18
CA LEU A 67 9.87 15.73 5.65
C LEU A 67 9.34 15.20 6.99
N LYS A 68 8.49 15.99 7.67
CA LYS A 68 8.01 15.71 9.03
C LYS A 68 7.50 14.28 9.20
N ASN A 69 6.63 13.84 8.31
CA ASN A 69 6.01 12.52 8.39
C ASN A 69 6.92 11.41 7.86
N GLY A 70 7.81 11.72 6.91
CA GLY A 70 8.83 10.78 6.44
C GLY A 70 9.80 10.41 7.57
N ARG A 71 10.37 11.41 8.25
CA ARG A 71 11.24 11.20 9.42
C ARG A 71 10.56 10.39 10.51
N LYS A 72 9.29 10.72 10.82
CA LYS A 72 8.50 9.97 11.81
C LYS A 72 8.37 8.50 11.40
N LEU A 73 7.92 8.24 10.18
CA LEU A 73 7.68 6.88 9.69
C LEU A 73 8.98 6.07 9.63
N VAL A 74 10.05 6.63 9.04
CA VAL A 74 11.35 5.96 8.94
C VAL A 74 11.90 5.65 10.34
N GLY A 75 11.76 6.57 11.30
CA GLY A 75 12.13 6.32 12.69
C GLY A 75 11.33 5.19 13.35
N GLU A 76 10.01 5.14 13.14
CA GLU A 76 9.15 4.07 13.66
C GLU A 76 9.51 2.71 13.04
N LEU A 77 9.76 2.66 11.72
CA LEU A 77 10.21 1.44 11.04
C LEU A 77 11.57 0.99 11.57
N GLY A 78 12.53 1.90 11.75
CA GLY A 78 13.85 1.60 12.30
C GLY A 78 13.81 1.06 13.73
N ALA A 79 12.82 1.46 14.53
CA ALA A 79 12.63 0.97 15.90
C ALA A 79 12.15 -0.49 15.97
N LEU A 80 11.55 -1.05 14.91
CA LEU A 80 11.12 -2.46 14.86
C LEU A 80 12.29 -3.43 15.04
N LYS A 81 13.46 -3.08 14.49
CA LYS A 81 14.72 -3.80 14.70
C LYS A 81 15.92 -2.86 14.54
N PRO A 82 16.38 -2.21 15.62
CA PRO A 82 17.42 -1.19 15.55
C PRO A 82 18.67 -1.65 14.79
N LYS A 83 19.13 -0.79 13.86
CA LYS A 83 20.31 -1.02 12.99
C LYS A 83 20.22 -2.25 12.08
N GLN A 84 19.02 -2.81 11.90
CA GLN A 84 18.80 -4.02 11.11
C GLN A 84 17.62 -3.90 10.15
N VAL A 85 17.05 -2.71 10.02
CA VAL A 85 16.01 -2.41 9.03
C VAL A 85 16.68 -1.74 7.83
N TYR A 86 16.22 -2.08 6.62
CA TYR A 86 16.73 -1.52 5.38
C TYR A 86 15.61 -0.75 4.68
N PHE A 87 15.96 0.43 4.17
CA PHE A 87 15.05 1.27 3.39
C PHE A 87 15.57 1.43 1.98
N ARG A 88 14.71 1.24 0.99
CA ARG A 88 15.05 1.40 -0.42
C ARG A 88 14.11 2.43 -1.06
N THR A 89 14.67 3.35 -1.83
CA THR A 89 13.89 4.32 -2.59
C THR A 89 14.33 4.37 -4.06
N HIS A 90 13.51 4.97 -4.91
CA HIS A 90 13.82 5.21 -6.32
C HIS A 90 14.41 6.62 -6.51
N ASN A 91 14.86 6.94 -7.73
CA ASN A 91 15.09 8.32 -8.19
C ASN A 91 16.07 9.18 -7.37
N LEU A 92 17.07 8.56 -6.72
CA LEU A 92 18.08 9.29 -5.95
C LEU A 92 18.94 10.24 -6.81
N LEU A 93 19.07 10.01 -8.11
CA LEU A 93 19.93 10.78 -9.02
C LEU A 93 19.15 11.43 -10.17
N THR A 94 17.85 11.65 -9.97
CA THR A 94 17.01 12.27 -11.00
C THR A 94 17.18 13.79 -10.95
N SER A 95 17.37 14.40 -12.14
CA SER A 95 17.45 15.85 -12.29
C SER A 95 16.19 16.54 -11.76
N GLY A 96 16.36 17.69 -11.14
CA GLY A 96 15.25 18.47 -10.60
C GLY A 96 15.72 19.55 -9.62
N ASP A 97 14.77 20.27 -9.07
CA ASP A 97 14.95 21.44 -8.21
C ASP A 97 14.80 21.14 -6.71
N GLY A 98 14.58 19.87 -6.34
CA GLY A 98 14.29 19.47 -4.97
C GLY A 98 12.81 19.39 -4.60
N THR A 99 11.90 19.80 -5.49
CA THR A 99 10.46 19.75 -5.24
C THR A 99 9.95 18.29 -5.26
N PRO A 100 9.38 17.77 -4.16
CA PRO A 100 8.81 16.42 -4.14
C PRO A 100 7.64 16.30 -5.11
N ALA A 101 7.55 15.18 -5.83
CA ALA A 101 6.43 14.85 -6.70
C ALA A 101 5.83 13.49 -6.34
N LEU A 102 4.62 13.22 -6.82
CA LEU A 102 4.06 11.88 -6.67
C LEU A 102 4.92 10.92 -7.52
N LYS A 103 5.68 10.04 -6.85
CA LYS A 103 6.52 8.95 -7.40
C LYS A 103 7.92 9.33 -7.92
N TRP A 104 8.20 10.60 -8.20
CA TRP A 104 9.38 11.02 -8.98
C TRP A 104 10.34 11.91 -8.21
N GLY A 105 11.45 11.32 -7.77
CA GLY A 105 12.50 12.04 -7.04
C GLY A 105 13.07 13.21 -7.83
N SER A 106 13.42 14.27 -7.11
CA SER A 106 13.96 15.51 -7.64
C SER A 106 15.15 15.87 -6.77
N THR A 107 16.37 15.46 -7.15
CA THR A 107 17.56 15.65 -6.31
C THR A 107 18.59 16.57 -6.93
N GLY A 108 18.64 16.65 -8.26
CA GLY A 108 19.52 17.60 -8.95
C GLY A 108 21.01 17.37 -8.70
N ALA A 109 21.41 16.12 -8.41
CA ALA A 109 22.79 15.79 -8.04
C ALA A 109 23.85 16.16 -9.08
N TYR A 110 23.44 16.38 -10.33
CA TYR A 110 24.29 16.77 -11.45
C TYR A 110 23.67 17.93 -12.23
N SER A 111 24.52 18.89 -12.60
CA SER A 111 24.26 19.96 -13.57
C SER A 111 25.55 20.34 -14.29
N GLU A 112 25.46 21.24 -15.27
CA GLU A 112 26.62 21.82 -15.95
C GLU A 112 26.59 23.35 -15.80
N ASP A 113 27.75 23.96 -15.62
CA ASP A 113 27.91 25.42 -15.63
C ASP A 113 27.79 25.99 -17.06
N ALA A 114 27.90 27.32 -17.21
CA ALA A 114 27.80 27.98 -18.51
C ALA A 114 28.90 27.58 -19.51
N ASP A 115 30.02 27.04 -19.02
CA ASP A 115 31.14 26.55 -19.84
C ASP A 115 31.06 25.03 -20.09
N GLY A 116 29.99 24.36 -19.65
CA GLY A 116 29.79 22.92 -19.76
C GLY A 116 30.60 22.09 -18.76
N ARG A 117 31.09 22.69 -17.66
CA ARG A 117 31.80 21.94 -16.61
C ARG A 117 30.80 21.28 -15.66
N PRO A 118 31.06 20.04 -15.21
CA PRO A 118 30.15 19.34 -14.31
C PRO A 118 30.13 19.99 -12.92
N VAL A 119 28.92 20.17 -12.39
CA VAL A 119 28.65 20.65 -11.03
C VAL A 119 27.83 19.59 -10.30
N TYR A 120 28.30 19.18 -9.12
CA TYR A 120 27.64 18.18 -8.29
C TYR A 120 27.14 18.81 -7.00
N ASP A 121 25.86 18.59 -6.67
CA ASP A 121 25.25 19.02 -5.41
C ASP A 121 24.65 17.81 -4.67
N TRP A 122 25.23 17.49 -3.52
CA TRP A 122 24.83 16.34 -2.71
C TRP A 122 23.86 16.69 -1.59
N ALA A 123 23.50 17.97 -1.41
CA ALA A 123 22.77 18.42 -0.23
C ALA A 123 21.42 17.72 -0.02
N ILE A 124 20.70 17.39 -1.11
CA ILE A 124 19.43 16.68 -1.00
C ILE A 124 19.64 15.19 -0.70
N LEU A 125 20.65 14.54 -1.31
CA LEU A 125 20.98 13.15 -1.02
C LEU A 125 21.42 13.00 0.43
N ASP A 126 22.26 13.91 0.92
CA ASP A 126 22.72 13.92 2.30
C ASP A 126 21.52 14.00 3.26
N ARG A 127 20.54 14.89 3.00
CA ARG A 127 19.31 14.96 3.81
C ARG A 127 18.48 13.68 3.77
N ILE A 128 18.42 13.00 2.63
CA ILE A 128 17.72 11.73 2.48
C ILE A 128 18.43 10.66 3.34
N PHE A 129 19.75 10.53 3.22
CA PHE A 129 20.54 9.53 3.94
C PHE A 129 20.68 9.81 5.43
N ASP A 130 20.74 11.07 5.86
CA ASP A 130 20.68 11.47 7.28
C ASP A 130 19.36 11.06 7.94
N THR A 131 18.31 10.84 7.15
CA THR A 131 17.02 10.35 7.65
C THR A 131 16.96 8.83 7.77
N TYR A 132 17.76 8.10 6.99
CA TYR A 132 17.78 6.62 6.96
C TYR A 132 18.62 6.04 8.11
#